data_AF-A0A143C644-F1
#
_entry.id   AF-A0A143C644-F1
#
_cell.length_a   1.000
_cell.length_b   1.000
_cell.length_c   1.000
_cell.angle_alpha   90.00
_cell.angle_beta   90.00
_cell.angle_gamma   90.00
#
_symmetry.space_group_name_H-M   'P 1'
#
loop_
_entity.id
_entity.type
_entity.pdbx_description
1 polymer ?
#
loop_
_entity_poly.entity_id
_entity_poly.type
_entity_poly.pdbx_seq_one_letter_code
_entity_poly.pdbx_strand_id
1 'polypeptide(L)'
;MRSMHTAVRAANRLTARWASEVRAGTVFSAAGVWPLLALLADGAAGAAREELEEALGLPARQAGAAAREFVLVLTGIDGLSSALGLWTARFVELREEWAAGLPVGAHGVLTGDAAADGRALDAWAAGRTGGAIERVGADLVPDTSLVVASALVLGADWEVPFEGHFGGWLGRHDRAGLVREVPGLDGVTVARTGVGAVTRVVVRGVTGVDVHLLLGTERMGPDDVLGAGTGLLSGALDAVPGSRLPEGGAGPGLHVFKRRTHTPEPPSLSLFTVEFTLRAEHDLLASRDLFGLATAARNTPGAAPYPGVSRTPLVLDCARQTMTATFGAEGFRAAAVAAFAAVYQGRSPEEPPYETTRVMACFDRPFGFLTVHRESGLVLAAGWVDDPTPFPADEAS
;
A
#
# COMPACT_ATOMS: atom_id res chain seq x y z
N MET A 1 22.07 -7.17 6.81
CA MET A 1 20.88 -8.04 7.00
C MET A 1 20.10 -7.77 8.29
N ARG A 2 20.70 -7.78 9.49
CA ARG A 2 19.95 -7.60 10.76
C ARG A 2 19.31 -6.20 10.90
N SER A 3 20.00 -5.15 10.44
CA SER A 3 19.47 -3.77 10.38
C SER A 3 18.24 -3.66 9.47
N MET A 4 18.33 -4.21 8.25
CA MET A 4 17.24 -4.25 7.28
C MET A 4 15.96 -4.91 7.82
N HIS A 5 16.07 -6.10 8.44
CA HIS A 5 14.89 -6.77 9.02
C HIS A 5 14.21 -5.92 10.09
N THR A 6 14.98 -5.15 10.87
CA THR A 6 14.41 -4.25 11.88
C THR A 6 13.70 -3.08 11.21
N ALA A 7 14.28 -2.48 10.16
CA ALA A 7 13.65 -1.40 9.40
C ALA A 7 12.35 -1.86 8.71
N VAL A 8 12.33 -3.05 8.10
CA VAL A 8 11.13 -3.64 7.50
C VAL A 8 10.04 -3.87 8.55
N ARG A 9 10.38 -4.44 9.71
CA ARG A 9 9.43 -4.63 10.80
C ARG A 9 8.88 -3.30 11.32
N ALA A 10 9.76 -2.31 11.47
CA ALA A 10 9.41 -0.96 11.89
C ALA A 10 8.45 -0.27 10.92
N ALA A 11 8.74 -0.32 9.62
CA ALA A 11 7.87 0.21 8.57
C ALA A 11 6.51 -0.50 8.56
N ASN A 12 6.47 -1.84 8.63
CA ASN A 12 5.22 -2.60 8.70
C ASN A 12 4.41 -2.28 9.97
N ARG A 13 5.07 -2.02 11.10
CA ARG A 13 4.41 -1.57 12.33
C ARG A 13 3.78 -0.19 12.16
N LEU A 14 4.47 0.73 11.47
CA LEU A 14 3.92 2.03 11.12
C LEU A 14 2.73 1.89 10.16
N THR A 15 2.78 0.98 9.18
CA THR A 15 1.63 0.64 8.32
C THR A 15 0.42 0.22 9.15
N ALA A 16 0.59 -0.67 10.12
CA ALA A 16 -0.49 -1.15 10.98
C ALA A 16 -1.09 -0.02 11.83
N ARG A 17 -0.25 0.87 12.40
CA ARG A 17 -0.74 2.05 13.13
C ARG A 17 -1.50 3.01 12.23
N TRP A 18 -1.00 3.27 11.03
CA TRP A 18 -1.66 4.17 10.07
C TRP A 18 -3.01 3.60 9.59
N ALA A 19 -3.10 2.28 9.40
CA ALA A 19 -4.36 1.62 9.08
C ALA A 19 -5.48 1.90 10.11
N SER A 20 -5.13 2.08 11.39
CA SER A 20 -6.09 2.40 12.45
C SER A 20 -6.72 3.80 12.34
N GLU A 21 -6.16 4.68 11.51
CA GLU A 21 -6.71 6.01 11.22
C GLU A 21 -7.56 6.06 9.95
N VAL A 22 -7.59 4.97 9.16
CA VAL A 22 -8.35 4.90 7.90
C VAL A 22 -9.85 4.81 8.17
N ARG A 23 -10.64 5.62 7.45
CA ARG A 23 -12.11 5.68 7.60
C ARG A 23 -12.88 5.50 6.29
N ALA A 24 -12.24 5.71 5.15
CA ALA A 24 -12.83 5.65 3.81
C ALA A 24 -11.77 5.19 2.79
N GLY A 25 -12.17 5.09 1.53
CA GLY A 25 -11.30 4.73 0.41
C GLY A 25 -10.02 5.55 0.37
N THR A 26 -8.88 4.88 0.44
CA THR A 26 -7.57 5.54 0.48
C THR A 26 -6.44 4.57 0.16
N VAL A 27 -5.27 5.12 -0.17
CA VAL A 27 -4.03 4.37 -0.31
C VAL A 27 -2.91 5.14 0.40
N PHE A 28 -2.01 4.43 1.07
CA PHE A 28 -0.88 5.03 1.77
C PHE A 28 0.33 4.09 1.80
N SER A 29 1.51 4.65 2.09
CA SER A 29 2.77 3.92 2.17
C SER A 29 3.60 4.34 3.37
N ALA A 30 3.59 3.55 4.43
CA ALA A 30 4.54 3.76 5.52
C ALA A 30 5.99 3.53 5.05
N ALA A 31 6.22 2.61 4.09
CA ALA A 31 7.54 2.39 3.50
C ALA A 31 8.09 3.65 2.81
N GLY A 32 7.24 4.47 2.17
CA GLY A 32 7.63 5.76 1.62
C GLY A 32 7.96 6.82 2.66
N VAL A 33 7.27 6.83 3.80
CA VAL A 33 7.42 7.90 4.81
C VAL A 33 8.51 7.59 5.83
N TRP A 34 8.63 6.32 6.23
CA TRP A 34 9.55 5.87 7.26
C TRP A 34 11.01 6.33 7.08
N PRO A 35 11.64 6.25 5.90
CA PRO A 35 13.02 6.73 5.73
C PRO A 35 13.16 8.25 5.92
N LEU A 36 12.13 9.06 5.59
CA LEU A 36 12.17 10.50 5.83
C LEU A 36 12.13 10.81 7.33
N LEU A 37 11.22 10.15 8.06
CA LEU A 37 11.14 10.27 9.52
C LEU A 37 12.46 9.85 10.20
N ALA A 38 13.10 8.80 9.67
CA ALA A 38 14.36 8.30 10.19
C ALA A 38 15.55 9.27 9.93
N LEU A 39 15.57 9.97 8.80
CA LEU A 39 16.53 11.03 8.51
C LEU A 39 16.31 12.28 9.38
N LEU A 40 15.04 12.63 9.67
CA LEU A 40 14.70 13.71 10.60
C LEU A 40 15.13 13.36 12.03
N ALA A 41 14.91 12.12 12.47
CA ALA A 41 15.29 11.66 13.80
C ALA A 41 16.81 11.78 14.05
N ASP A 42 17.62 11.48 13.03
CA ASP A 42 19.09 11.57 13.08
C ASP A 42 19.58 12.99 13.43
N GLY A 43 18.84 14.02 13.01
CA GLY A 43 19.13 15.43 13.30
C GLY A 43 18.31 16.04 14.44
N ALA A 44 17.41 15.28 15.06
CA ALA A 44 16.47 15.76 16.08
C ALA A 44 17.05 15.75 17.50
N ALA A 45 16.50 16.60 18.36
CA ALA A 45 16.82 16.65 19.79
C ALA A 45 15.56 16.83 20.66
N GLY A 46 15.71 16.58 21.97
CA GLY A 46 14.63 16.74 22.95
C GLY A 46 13.40 15.90 22.62
N ALA A 47 12.21 16.44 22.92
CA ALA A 47 10.94 15.74 22.73
C ALA A 47 10.68 15.32 21.27
N ALA A 48 11.08 16.14 20.28
CA ALA A 48 10.93 15.76 18.87
C ALA A 48 11.70 14.48 18.52
N ARG A 49 12.88 14.27 19.13
CA ARG A 49 13.64 13.04 18.95
C ARG A 49 12.91 11.85 19.59
N GLU A 50 12.39 12.01 20.80
CA GLU A 50 11.68 10.94 21.52
C GLU A 50 10.42 10.49 20.77
N GLU A 51 9.63 11.45 20.27
CA GLU A 51 8.45 11.20 19.45
C GLU A 51 8.80 10.45 18.15
N LEU A 52 9.87 10.87 17.45
CA LEU A 52 10.34 10.20 16.25
C LEU A 52 10.85 8.78 16.55
N GLU A 53 11.60 8.60 17.63
CA GLU A 53 12.08 7.26 18.06
C GLU A 53 10.90 6.32 18.35
N GLU A 54 9.85 6.80 19.00
CA GLU A 54 8.62 6.04 19.26
C GLU A 54 7.92 5.66 17.95
N ALA A 55 7.70 6.62 17.05
CA ALA A 55 7.03 6.39 15.77
C ALA A 55 7.81 5.39 14.91
N LEU A 56 9.12 5.58 14.80
CA LEU A 56 10.03 4.72 14.04
C LEU A 56 10.18 3.34 14.66
N GLY A 57 10.12 3.22 15.98
CA GLY A 57 10.46 1.97 16.69
C GLY A 57 11.95 1.65 16.64
N LEU A 58 12.78 2.68 16.45
CA LEU A 58 14.23 2.60 16.40
C LEU A 58 14.85 3.79 17.12
N PRO A 59 15.98 3.61 17.83
CA PRO A 59 16.74 4.72 18.38
C PRO A 59 17.25 5.65 17.27
N ALA A 60 17.20 6.97 17.48
CA ALA A 60 17.53 7.98 16.46
C ALA A 60 18.98 7.85 15.98
N ARG A 61 19.88 7.48 16.89
CA ARG A 61 21.31 7.22 16.58
C ARG A 61 21.52 6.10 15.54
N GLN A 62 20.53 5.23 15.33
CA GLN A 62 20.55 4.17 14.32
C GLN A 62 19.67 4.52 13.10
N ALA A 63 18.78 5.50 13.24
CA ALA A 63 17.74 5.80 12.27
C ALA A 63 18.31 6.28 10.95
N GLY A 64 19.27 7.22 10.94
CA GLY A 64 19.87 7.72 9.70
C GLY A 64 20.55 6.63 8.86
N ALA A 65 21.29 5.71 9.51
CA ALA A 65 21.92 4.58 8.83
C ALA A 65 20.88 3.58 8.29
N ALA A 66 19.87 3.24 9.11
CA ALA A 66 18.78 2.36 8.70
C ALA A 66 17.98 2.96 7.53
N ALA A 67 17.75 4.28 7.53
CA ALA A 67 17.07 4.98 6.44
C ALA A 67 17.81 4.81 5.11
N ARG A 68 19.12 5.05 5.10
CA ARG A 68 19.95 4.91 3.88
C ARG A 68 19.92 3.50 3.33
N GLU A 69 20.08 2.48 4.18
CA GLU A 69 19.97 1.09 3.77
C GLU A 69 18.57 0.79 3.21
N PHE A 70 17.52 1.29 3.86
CA PHE A 70 16.13 1.08 3.47
C PHE A 70 15.81 1.70 2.11
N VAL A 71 16.28 2.93 1.85
CA VAL A 71 16.11 3.58 0.54
C VAL A 71 16.78 2.78 -0.57
N LEU A 72 17.98 2.23 -0.35
CA LEU A 72 18.66 1.38 -1.33
C LEU A 72 17.84 0.13 -1.68
N VAL A 73 17.15 -0.46 -0.69
CA VAL A 73 16.23 -1.57 -0.94
C VAL A 73 15.04 -1.13 -1.77
N LEU A 74 14.39 -0.01 -1.43
CA LEU A 74 13.26 0.50 -2.22
C LEU A 74 13.65 0.76 -3.68
N THR A 75 14.84 1.33 -3.93
CA THR A 75 15.33 1.58 -5.29
C THR A 75 15.67 0.32 -6.08
N GLY A 76 15.84 -0.82 -5.39
CA GLY A 76 16.12 -2.11 -6.02
C GLY A 76 14.87 -2.95 -6.31
N ILE A 77 13.67 -2.48 -5.95
CA ILE A 77 12.42 -3.21 -6.19
C ILE A 77 11.88 -2.86 -7.57
N ASP A 78 11.85 -3.87 -8.45
CA ASP A 78 11.28 -3.73 -9.79
C ASP A 78 9.77 -3.43 -9.72
N GLY A 79 9.31 -2.47 -10.52
CA GLY A 79 7.91 -2.00 -10.53
C GLY A 79 7.56 -0.97 -9.46
N LEU A 80 8.50 -0.59 -8.60
CA LEU A 80 8.34 0.50 -7.63
C LEU A 80 9.08 1.76 -8.11
N SER A 81 8.33 2.84 -8.32
CA SER A 81 8.90 4.19 -8.45
C SER A 81 8.70 4.92 -7.13
N SER A 82 9.80 5.14 -6.38
CA SER A 82 9.79 5.84 -5.10
C SER A 82 10.64 7.10 -5.16
N ALA A 83 10.09 8.19 -4.63
CA ALA A 83 10.76 9.47 -4.51
C ALA A 83 10.66 10.00 -3.08
N LEU A 84 11.81 10.37 -2.53
CA LEU A 84 11.94 10.94 -1.20
C LEU A 84 12.65 12.28 -1.35
N GLY A 85 12.03 13.34 -0.84
CA GLY A 85 12.51 14.69 -1.01
C GLY A 85 12.48 15.47 0.29
N LEU A 86 13.51 16.29 0.49
CA LEU A 86 13.65 17.25 1.57
C LEU A 86 14.10 18.59 0.99
N TRP A 87 13.40 19.66 1.32
CA TRP A 87 13.76 21.00 0.87
C TRP A 87 13.97 21.92 2.05
N THR A 88 15.02 22.73 1.98
CA THR A 88 15.31 23.75 2.99
C THR A 88 15.33 25.15 2.37
N ALA A 89 14.99 26.17 3.15
CA ALA A 89 15.18 27.54 2.71
C ALA A 89 16.66 27.83 2.42
N ARG A 90 16.92 28.71 1.44
CA ARG A 90 18.28 29.06 0.97
C ARG A 90 19.26 29.55 2.06
N PHE A 91 18.76 30.10 3.16
CA PHE A 91 19.57 30.61 4.27
C PHE A 91 19.89 29.55 5.32
N VAL A 92 19.38 28.33 5.15
CA VAL A 92 19.62 27.20 6.06
C VAL A 92 20.95 26.55 5.69
N GLU A 93 21.96 26.75 6.52
CA GLU A 93 23.24 26.06 6.41
C GLU A 93 23.12 24.66 7.04
N LEU A 94 23.09 23.63 6.20
CA LEU A 94 23.08 22.25 6.67
C LEU A 94 24.42 21.86 7.28
N ARG A 95 24.39 21.11 8.38
CA ARG A 95 25.60 20.50 8.93
C ARG A 95 26.10 19.44 7.95
N GLU A 96 27.37 19.53 7.57
CA GLU A 96 27.99 18.64 6.58
C GLU A 96 27.83 17.16 6.94
N GLU A 97 27.98 16.82 8.23
CA GLU A 97 27.84 15.46 8.75
C GLU A 97 26.45 14.86 8.49
N TRP A 98 25.39 15.66 8.64
CA TRP A 98 24.01 15.22 8.41
C TRP A 98 23.68 15.23 6.91
N ALA A 99 24.09 16.27 6.18
CA ALA A 99 23.86 16.38 4.74
C ALA A 99 24.53 15.26 3.95
N ALA A 100 25.73 14.82 4.36
CA ALA A 100 26.42 13.66 3.77
C ALA A 100 25.64 12.35 3.92
N GLY A 101 24.68 12.30 4.85
CA GLY A 101 23.80 11.16 5.09
C GLY A 101 22.54 11.12 4.23
N LEU A 102 22.25 12.16 3.42
CA LEU A 102 21.06 12.21 2.58
C LEU A 102 21.24 11.41 1.28
N PRO A 103 20.18 10.75 0.78
CA PRO A 103 20.23 10.12 -0.54
C PRO A 103 20.56 11.14 -1.64
N VAL A 104 21.28 10.70 -2.67
CA VAL A 104 21.69 11.56 -3.79
C VAL A 104 20.46 12.16 -4.48
N GLY A 105 20.41 13.48 -4.57
CA GLY A 105 19.31 14.22 -5.18
C GLY A 105 17.99 14.20 -4.39
N ALA A 106 18.02 13.80 -3.11
CA ALA A 106 16.89 13.94 -2.19
C ALA A 106 16.81 15.33 -1.54
N HIS A 107 17.86 16.15 -1.58
CA HIS A 107 17.85 17.52 -1.07
C HIS A 107 17.61 18.55 -2.18
N GLY A 108 16.72 19.50 -1.90
CA GLY A 108 16.47 20.69 -2.72
C GLY A 108 16.49 21.98 -1.91
N VAL A 109 16.50 23.12 -2.60
CA VAL A 109 16.54 24.45 -1.99
C VAL A 109 15.28 25.23 -2.36
N LEU A 110 14.61 25.80 -1.34
CA LEU A 110 13.47 26.70 -1.52
C LEU A 110 13.97 28.11 -1.82
N THR A 111 13.35 28.72 -2.82
CA THR A 111 13.68 30.08 -3.26
C THR A 111 13.03 31.14 -2.38
N GLY A 112 11.94 30.81 -1.68
CA GLY A 112 11.10 31.73 -0.90
C GLY A 112 9.94 32.34 -1.70
N ASP A 113 9.86 32.03 -3.00
CA ASP A 113 8.64 32.23 -3.79
C ASP A 113 7.80 30.96 -3.71
N ALA A 114 6.77 30.97 -2.85
CA ALA A 114 5.91 29.82 -2.59
C ALA A 114 5.29 29.22 -3.86
N ALA A 115 4.94 30.04 -4.85
CA ALA A 115 4.34 29.56 -6.08
C ALA A 115 5.38 28.90 -7.00
N ALA A 116 6.59 29.47 -7.09
CA ALA A 116 7.68 28.87 -7.84
C ALA A 116 8.18 27.58 -7.18
N ASP A 117 8.33 27.58 -5.87
CA ASP A 117 8.76 26.42 -5.08
C ASP A 117 7.73 25.28 -5.19
N GLY A 118 6.43 25.60 -5.10
CA GLY A 118 5.37 24.60 -5.29
C GLY A 118 5.42 23.94 -6.67
N ARG A 119 5.60 24.73 -7.74
CA ARG A 119 5.78 24.19 -9.11
C ARG A 119 7.05 23.33 -9.23
N ALA A 120 8.12 23.69 -8.54
CA ALA A 120 9.36 22.90 -8.54
C ALA A 120 9.19 21.55 -7.84
N LEU A 121 8.44 21.52 -6.73
CA LEU A 121 8.09 20.28 -6.02
C LEU A 121 7.19 19.37 -6.89
N ASP A 122 6.19 19.95 -7.55
CA ASP A 122 5.30 19.22 -8.47
C ASP A 122 6.10 18.63 -9.66
N ALA A 123 6.98 19.43 -10.28
CA ALA A 123 7.85 18.97 -11.36
C ALA A 123 8.83 17.87 -10.89
N TRP A 124 9.35 17.97 -9.67
CA TRP A 124 10.16 16.92 -9.06
C TRP A 124 9.38 15.62 -8.92
N ALA A 125 8.14 15.67 -8.41
CA ALA A 125 7.30 14.49 -8.26
C ALA A 125 6.97 13.84 -9.61
N ALA A 126 6.58 14.65 -10.60
CA ALA A 126 6.30 14.18 -11.95
C ALA A 126 7.53 13.50 -12.58
N GLY A 127 8.69 14.15 -12.50
CA GLY A 127 9.94 13.60 -13.05
C GLY A 127 10.36 12.30 -12.38
N ARG A 128 10.17 12.17 -11.06
CA ARG A 128 10.55 10.97 -10.30
C ARG A 128 9.56 9.80 -10.42
N THR A 129 8.33 10.08 -10.86
CA THR A 129 7.24 9.10 -10.96
C THR A 129 6.81 8.81 -12.39
N GLY A 130 7.58 9.27 -13.38
CA GLY A 130 7.22 9.12 -14.80
C GLY A 130 5.90 9.82 -15.19
N GLY A 131 5.52 10.86 -14.45
CA GLY A 131 4.30 11.64 -14.67
C GLY A 131 3.05 11.11 -13.96
N ALA A 132 3.11 9.95 -13.27
CA ALA A 132 1.94 9.40 -12.60
C ALA A 132 1.52 10.18 -11.34
N ILE A 133 2.44 10.94 -10.72
CA ILE A 133 2.13 11.93 -9.69
C ILE A 133 2.54 13.31 -10.22
N GLU A 134 1.55 14.08 -10.67
CA GLU A 134 1.77 15.41 -11.23
C GLU A 134 1.93 16.49 -10.14
N ARG A 135 1.38 16.25 -8.94
CA ARG A 135 1.36 17.23 -7.85
C ARG A 135 1.63 16.60 -6.49
N VAL A 136 2.41 17.29 -5.66
CA VAL A 136 2.67 16.91 -4.25
C VAL A 136 1.61 17.47 -3.31
N GLY A 137 1.01 18.61 -3.66
CA GLY A 137 0.01 19.27 -2.80
C GLY A 137 0.61 19.96 -1.58
N ALA A 138 1.85 20.48 -1.69
CA ALA A 138 2.49 21.24 -0.63
C ALA A 138 1.98 22.69 -0.62
N ASP A 139 1.21 23.06 0.41
CA ASP A 139 0.78 24.44 0.66
C ASP A 139 1.92 25.26 1.28
N LEU A 140 2.82 25.75 0.43
CA LEU A 140 3.99 26.52 0.86
C LEU A 140 3.63 27.96 1.20
N VAL A 141 4.33 28.53 2.18
CA VAL A 141 4.26 29.95 2.55
C VAL A 141 5.63 30.61 2.40
N PRO A 142 5.74 31.95 2.26
CA PRO A 142 7.02 32.62 2.01
C PRO A 142 8.12 32.34 3.05
N ASP A 143 7.75 31.99 4.29
CA ASP A 143 8.68 31.70 5.38
C ASP A 143 8.95 30.20 5.58
N THR A 144 8.50 29.34 4.66
CA THR A 144 8.73 27.89 4.75
C THR A 144 10.24 27.57 4.77
N SER A 145 10.66 26.86 5.80
CA SER A 145 12.05 26.57 6.16
C SER A 145 12.45 25.11 5.94
N LEU A 146 11.52 24.17 6.11
CA LEU A 146 11.74 22.74 5.91
C LEU A 146 10.46 22.06 5.38
N VAL A 147 10.60 21.37 4.25
CA VAL A 147 9.56 20.53 3.64
C VAL A 147 10.09 19.12 3.49
N VAL A 148 9.27 18.12 3.82
CA VAL A 148 9.53 16.73 3.46
C VAL A 148 8.38 16.19 2.63
N ALA A 149 8.70 15.46 1.57
CA ALA A 149 7.71 14.86 0.70
C ALA A 149 8.10 13.45 0.26
N SER A 150 7.09 12.59 0.17
CA SER A 150 7.20 11.23 -0.32
C SER A 150 6.22 11.04 -1.48
N ALA A 151 6.69 10.57 -2.63
CA ALA A 151 5.85 10.22 -3.76
C ALA A 151 6.12 8.77 -4.18
N LEU A 152 5.08 7.96 -4.31
CA LEU A 152 5.20 6.56 -4.67
C LEU A 152 4.18 6.17 -5.72
N VAL A 153 4.69 5.49 -6.74
CA VAL A 153 3.88 4.84 -7.78
C VAL A 153 4.30 3.40 -7.83
N LEU A 154 3.29 2.54 -7.79
CA LEU A 154 3.46 1.11 -7.79
C LEU A 154 2.66 0.53 -8.95
N GLY A 155 3.37 -0.14 -9.86
CA GLY A 155 2.78 -0.96 -10.90
C GLY A 155 3.21 -2.41 -10.70
N ALA A 156 2.27 -3.33 -10.80
CA ALA A 156 2.57 -4.77 -10.81
C ALA A 156 1.86 -5.42 -12.00
N ASP A 157 2.64 -6.13 -12.81
CA ASP A 157 2.10 -7.06 -13.80
C ASP A 157 1.90 -8.42 -13.14
N TRP A 158 0.81 -9.11 -13.47
CA TRP A 158 0.43 -10.36 -12.82
C TRP A 158 1.14 -11.57 -13.44
N GLU A 159 1.54 -12.54 -12.62
CA GLU A 159 2.02 -13.85 -13.11
C GLU A 159 0.90 -14.59 -13.88
N VAL A 160 -0.34 -14.43 -13.42
CA VAL A 160 -1.56 -14.89 -14.12
C VAL A 160 -2.50 -13.68 -14.25
N PRO A 161 -2.75 -13.18 -15.48
CA PRO A 161 -3.66 -12.09 -15.77
C PRO A 161 -5.09 -12.30 -15.25
N PHE A 162 -5.84 -11.20 -15.13
CA PHE A 162 -7.28 -11.26 -14.96
C PHE A 162 -7.99 -11.07 -16.30
N GLU A 163 -9.16 -11.68 -16.41
CA GLU A 163 -10.12 -11.43 -17.47
C GLU A 163 -11.16 -10.40 -17.00
N GLY A 164 -11.60 -9.55 -17.91
CA GLY A 164 -12.70 -8.62 -17.66
C GLY A 164 -14.02 -9.38 -17.45
N HIS A 165 -14.79 -8.95 -16.46
CA HIS A 165 -16.03 -9.60 -16.07
C HIS A 165 -17.13 -8.61 -15.69
N PHE A 166 -18.39 -9.05 -15.70
CA PHE A 166 -19.48 -8.31 -15.08
C PHE A 166 -19.36 -8.41 -13.57
N GLY A 167 -18.75 -7.41 -12.95
CA GLY A 167 -18.49 -7.38 -11.50
C GLY A 167 -19.76 -7.04 -10.73
N GLY A 168 -20.16 -7.93 -9.82
CA GLY A 168 -21.10 -7.57 -8.75
C GLY A 168 -20.38 -6.82 -7.65
N TRP A 169 -20.78 -5.57 -7.36
CA TRP A 169 -20.31 -4.79 -6.22
C TRP A 169 -21.48 -4.25 -5.40
N LEU A 170 -21.68 -4.77 -4.19
CA LEU A 170 -22.82 -4.44 -3.33
C LEU A 170 -24.17 -4.59 -4.05
N GLY A 171 -24.29 -5.63 -4.88
CA GLY A 171 -25.49 -5.86 -5.72
C GLY A 171 -25.62 -4.91 -6.92
N ARG A 172 -24.65 -4.04 -7.17
CA ARG A 172 -24.54 -3.26 -8.42
C ARG A 172 -23.75 -4.03 -9.46
N HIS A 173 -24.14 -3.92 -10.73
CA HIS A 173 -23.50 -4.60 -11.86
C HIS A 173 -22.89 -3.61 -12.86
N ASP A 174 -22.67 -2.38 -12.43
CA ASP A 174 -22.14 -1.26 -13.20
C ASP A 174 -20.64 -1.05 -12.97
N ARG A 175 -19.92 -2.05 -12.42
CA ARG A 175 -18.51 -1.95 -12.07
C ARG A 175 -17.64 -2.84 -12.96
N ALA A 176 -16.43 -2.36 -13.24
CA ALA A 176 -15.43 -3.11 -13.98
C ALA A 176 -14.97 -4.31 -13.14
N GLY A 177 -15.58 -5.48 -13.40
CA GLY A 177 -15.27 -6.71 -12.70
C GLY A 177 -14.04 -7.38 -13.26
N LEU A 178 -13.37 -8.14 -12.41
CA LEU A 178 -12.22 -8.97 -12.77
C LEU A 178 -12.44 -10.38 -12.27
N VAL A 179 -12.09 -11.35 -13.12
CA VAL A 179 -12.05 -12.76 -12.74
C VAL A 179 -10.71 -13.36 -13.12
N ARG A 180 -10.19 -14.26 -12.29
CA ARG A 180 -9.10 -15.14 -12.69
C ARG A 180 -9.24 -16.49 -12.02
N GLU A 181 -8.68 -17.50 -12.66
CA GLU A 181 -8.57 -18.85 -12.10
C GLU A 181 -7.10 -19.26 -12.04
N VAL A 182 -6.67 -19.78 -10.89
CA VAL A 182 -5.31 -20.28 -10.69
C VAL A 182 -5.34 -21.71 -10.15
N PRO A 183 -4.38 -22.56 -10.56
CA PRO A 183 -4.26 -23.89 -9.98
C PRO A 183 -3.79 -23.82 -8.51
N GLY A 184 -4.22 -24.78 -7.71
CA GLY A 184 -3.90 -24.86 -6.29
C GLY A 184 -4.83 -24.03 -5.41
N LEU A 185 -4.86 -24.37 -4.12
CA LEU A 185 -5.80 -23.79 -3.15
C LEU A 185 -5.12 -22.84 -2.15
N ASP A 186 -3.81 -22.89 -2.01
CA ASP A 186 -3.11 -22.17 -0.93
C ASP A 186 -2.76 -20.72 -1.26
N GLY A 187 -3.21 -20.23 -2.43
CA GLY A 187 -3.26 -18.80 -2.74
C GLY A 187 -4.29 -18.03 -1.92
N VAL A 188 -5.16 -18.73 -1.19
CA VAL A 188 -6.11 -18.16 -0.23
C VAL A 188 -5.88 -18.71 1.18
N THR A 189 -6.06 -17.84 2.17
CA THR A 189 -5.97 -18.19 3.59
C THR A 189 -7.07 -17.48 4.38
N VAL A 190 -7.58 -18.10 5.45
CA VAL A 190 -8.52 -17.45 6.38
C VAL A 190 -7.86 -17.34 7.76
N ALA A 191 -7.80 -16.12 8.30
CA ALA A 191 -7.40 -15.87 9.69
C ALA A 191 -8.61 -15.48 10.54
N ARG A 192 -8.60 -15.92 11.80
CA ARG A 192 -9.55 -15.48 12.82
C ARG A 192 -8.89 -14.39 13.67
N THR A 193 -9.66 -13.36 13.98
CA THR A 193 -9.28 -12.26 14.86
C THR A 193 -10.28 -12.18 16.01
N GLY A 194 -10.03 -11.31 16.99
CA GLY A 194 -11.00 -11.06 18.07
C GLY A 194 -12.34 -10.48 17.57
N VAL A 195 -12.33 -9.80 16.41
CA VAL A 195 -13.48 -9.06 15.86
C VAL A 195 -14.17 -9.82 14.72
N GLY A 196 -13.52 -10.81 14.11
CA GLY A 196 -14.14 -11.59 13.04
C GLY A 196 -13.17 -12.52 12.35
N ALA A 197 -13.41 -12.78 11.08
CA ALA A 197 -12.48 -13.49 10.21
C ALA A 197 -12.09 -12.61 9.02
N VAL A 198 -10.90 -12.84 8.49
CA VAL A 198 -10.38 -12.18 7.29
C VAL A 198 -9.94 -13.25 6.30
N THR A 199 -10.52 -13.20 5.10
CA THR A 199 -10.04 -13.93 3.94
C THR A 199 -8.92 -13.11 3.30
N ARG A 200 -7.75 -13.73 3.12
CA ARG A 200 -6.63 -13.16 2.36
C ARG A 200 -6.42 -13.96 1.08
N VAL A 201 -6.40 -13.29 -0.06
CA VAL A 201 -6.01 -13.87 -1.35
C VAL A 201 -4.73 -13.20 -1.84
N VAL A 202 -3.73 -14.00 -2.25
CA VAL A 202 -2.46 -13.50 -2.78
C VAL A 202 -2.51 -13.46 -4.32
N VAL A 203 -2.34 -12.27 -4.87
CA VAL A 203 -2.21 -11.97 -6.30
C VAL A 203 -0.72 -11.77 -6.59
N ARG A 204 -0.09 -12.78 -7.20
CA ARG A 204 1.35 -12.74 -7.46
C ARG A 204 1.69 -11.87 -8.66
N GLY A 205 2.64 -10.97 -8.47
CA GLY A 205 3.21 -10.17 -9.56
C GLY A 205 4.53 -10.74 -10.07
N VAL A 206 4.89 -10.37 -11.30
CA VAL A 206 6.10 -10.88 -11.98
C VAL A 206 7.40 -10.31 -11.40
N THR A 207 7.36 -9.12 -10.79
CA THR A 207 8.53 -8.41 -10.25
C THR A 207 8.86 -8.77 -8.80
N GLY A 208 8.26 -9.83 -8.26
CA GLY A 208 8.41 -10.17 -6.83
C GLY A 208 7.59 -9.28 -5.89
N VAL A 209 6.69 -8.47 -6.44
CA VAL A 209 5.70 -7.69 -5.69
C VAL A 209 4.34 -8.40 -5.78
N ASP A 210 3.77 -8.73 -4.63
CA ASP A 210 2.47 -9.40 -4.53
C ASP A 210 1.40 -8.44 -3.97
N VAL A 211 0.17 -8.57 -4.46
CA VAL A 211 -1.00 -7.87 -3.88
C VAL A 211 -1.82 -8.84 -3.05
N HIS A 212 -1.94 -8.57 -1.76
CA HIS A 212 -2.76 -9.33 -0.83
C HIS A 212 -4.12 -8.63 -0.70
N LEU A 213 -5.16 -9.22 -1.28
CA LEU A 213 -6.53 -8.76 -1.09
C LEU A 213 -7.08 -9.31 0.23
N LEU A 214 -7.73 -8.47 1.03
CA LEU A 214 -8.19 -8.75 2.38
C LEU A 214 -9.67 -8.42 2.52
N LEU A 215 -10.50 -9.45 2.74
CA LEU A 215 -11.93 -9.28 2.95
C LEU A 215 -12.31 -9.70 4.37
N GLY A 216 -12.85 -8.74 5.13
CA GLY A 216 -13.36 -8.97 6.46
C GLY A 216 -14.80 -9.50 6.47
N THR A 217 -15.20 -10.01 7.63
CA THR A 217 -16.64 -10.13 7.97
C THR A 217 -17.29 -8.75 7.86
N GLU A 218 -18.57 -8.68 7.46
CA GLU A 218 -19.26 -7.43 7.09
C GLU A 218 -19.18 -6.29 8.12
N ARG A 219 -19.04 -6.62 9.41
CA ARG A 219 -18.91 -5.65 10.50
C ARG A 219 -17.50 -5.07 10.70
N MET A 220 -16.49 -5.61 10.02
CA MET A 220 -15.09 -5.23 10.21
C MET A 220 -14.78 -3.98 9.38
N GLY A 221 -14.19 -2.98 10.04
CA GLY A 221 -13.73 -1.77 9.37
C GLY A 221 -12.33 -1.89 8.76
N PRO A 222 -11.82 -0.81 8.13
CA PRO A 222 -10.47 -0.78 7.57
C PRO A 222 -9.38 -1.17 8.56
N ASP A 223 -9.46 -0.66 9.79
CA ASP A 223 -8.50 -0.94 10.88
C ASP A 223 -8.38 -2.45 11.14
N ASP A 224 -9.51 -3.12 11.40
CA ASP A 224 -9.53 -4.55 11.68
C ASP A 224 -8.97 -5.40 10.53
N VAL A 225 -9.31 -5.05 9.29
CA VAL A 225 -8.95 -5.83 8.10
C VAL A 225 -7.49 -5.63 7.71
N LEU A 226 -7.01 -4.38 7.66
CA LEU A 226 -5.62 -4.07 7.33
C LEU A 226 -4.68 -4.47 8.48
N GLY A 227 -5.12 -4.31 9.73
CA GLY A 227 -4.45 -4.82 10.92
C GLY A 227 -4.29 -6.34 10.86
N ALA A 228 -5.33 -7.08 10.47
CA ALA A 228 -5.21 -8.52 10.25
C ALA A 228 -4.22 -8.88 9.13
N GLY A 229 -4.23 -8.14 8.03
CA GLY A 229 -3.28 -8.31 6.92
C GLY A 229 -1.82 -8.16 7.34
N THR A 230 -1.50 -7.14 8.12
CA THR A 230 -0.14 -6.93 8.65
C THR A 230 0.23 -7.95 9.73
N GLY A 231 -0.73 -8.37 10.56
CA GLY A 231 -0.59 -9.47 11.51
C GLY A 231 -0.24 -10.81 10.84
N LEU A 232 -0.86 -11.10 9.71
CA LEU A 232 -0.56 -12.28 8.88
C LEU A 232 0.86 -12.24 8.30
N LEU A 233 1.35 -11.07 7.88
CA LEU A 233 2.72 -10.91 7.34
C LEU A 233 3.80 -11.05 8.42
N SER A 234 3.51 -10.56 9.62
CA SER A 234 4.44 -10.64 10.76
C SER A 234 4.44 -11.99 11.48
N GLY A 235 3.51 -12.89 11.13
CA GLY A 235 3.30 -14.16 11.82
C GLY A 235 2.63 -14.01 13.19
N ALA A 236 2.05 -12.84 13.49
CA ALA A 236 1.29 -12.61 14.72
C ALA A 236 -0.12 -13.25 14.67
N LEU A 237 -0.62 -13.53 13.47
CA LEU A 237 -1.88 -14.23 13.25
C LEU A 237 -1.65 -15.52 12.46
N ASP A 238 -2.18 -16.61 12.99
CA ASP A 238 -2.26 -17.88 12.29
C ASP A 238 -3.37 -17.85 11.24
N ALA A 239 -3.17 -18.60 10.14
CA ALA A 239 -4.13 -18.71 9.06
C ALA A 239 -4.32 -20.16 8.62
N VAL A 240 -5.56 -20.50 8.27
CA VAL A 240 -5.88 -21.78 7.64
C VAL A 240 -5.75 -21.62 6.13
N PRO A 241 -4.86 -22.38 5.46
CA PRO A 241 -4.69 -22.32 4.01
C PRO A 241 -5.85 -23.02 3.29
N GLY A 242 -6.10 -22.62 2.04
CA GLY A 242 -7.25 -23.08 1.26
C GLY A 242 -7.38 -24.59 1.14
N SER A 243 -6.26 -25.32 1.06
CA SER A 243 -6.25 -26.79 1.05
C SER A 243 -6.81 -27.45 2.31
N ARG A 244 -6.93 -26.70 3.42
CA ARG A 244 -7.43 -27.19 4.72
C ARG A 244 -8.75 -26.55 5.14
N LEU A 245 -9.38 -25.77 4.26
CA LEU A 245 -10.67 -25.15 4.55
C LEU A 245 -11.82 -26.16 4.40
N PRO A 246 -12.86 -26.07 5.26
CA PRO A 246 -14.03 -26.93 5.15
C PRO A 246 -14.88 -26.56 3.92
N GLU A 247 -15.64 -27.53 3.41
CA GLU A 247 -16.65 -27.30 2.37
C GLU A 247 -17.75 -26.32 2.86
N GLY A 248 -18.28 -25.52 1.95
CA GLY A 248 -19.26 -24.47 2.21
C GLY A 248 -18.63 -23.09 2.44
N GLY A 249 -19.30 -22.25 3.23
CA GLY A 249 -18.83 -20.91 3.59
C GLY A 249 -17.66 -20.95 4.57
N ALA A 250 -16.44 -21.04 4.04
CA ALA A 250 -15.22 -21.23 4.83
C ALA A 250 -14.65 -19.93 5.42
N GLY A 251 -15.10 -18.77 4.94
CA GLY A 251 -14.66 -17.45 5.39
C GLY A 251 -15.44 -16.32 4.71
N PRO A 252 -15.12 -15.05 5.04
CA PRO A 252 -15.75 -13.91 4.38
C PRO A 252 -15.55 -13.96 2.87
N GLY A 253 -16.66 -13.94 2.12
CA GLY A 253 -16.64 -14.01 0.64
C GLY A 253 -15.98 -15.27 0.09
N LEU A 254 -15.85 -16.34 0.88
CA LEU A 254 -15.11 -17.53 0.49
C LEU A 254 -15.99 -18.78 0.56
N HIS A 255 -16.07 -19.50 -0.56
CA HIS A 255 -16.83 -20.73 -0.68
C HIS A 255 -15.95 -21.87 -1.21
N VAL A 256 -15.97 -23.01 -0.55
CA VAL A 256 -15.27 -24.23 -0.97
C VAL A 256 -16.31 -25.25 -1.38
N PHE A 257 -16.16 -25.89 -2.54
CA PHE A 257 -17.12 -26.90 -3.00
C PHE A 257 -16.44 -27.96 -3.85
N LYS A 258 -17.08 -29.14 -3.91
CA LYS A 258 -16.66 -30.23 -4.80
C LYS A 258 -17.43 -30.18 -6.11
N ARG A 259 -16.73 -30.41 -7.21
CA ARG A 259 -17.30 -30.47 -8.56
C ARG A 259 -16.93 -31.80 -9.22
N ARG A 260 -17.92 -32.44 -9.86
CA ARG A 260 -17.69 -33.61 -10.70
C ARG A 260 -17.28 -33.19 -12.11
N THR A 261 -16.26 -33.85 -12.66
CA THR A 261 -15.63 -33.52 -13.94
C THR A 261 -15.45 -34.77 -14.80
N HIS A 262 -15.54 -34.61 -16.13
CA HIS A 262 -15.36 -35.73 -17.07
C HIS A 262 -13.89 -36.09 -17.29
N THR A 263 -12.99 -35.16 -17.01
CA THR A 263 -11.54 -35.35 -17.03
C THR A 263 -10.95 -35.05 -15.65
N PRO A 264 -9.82 -35.66 -15.26
CA PRO A 264 -9.11 -35.29 -14.05
C PRO A 264 -8.67 -33.82 -14.14
N GLU A 265 -9.15 -32.99 -13.21
CA GLU A 265 -8.82 -31.56 -13.15
C GLU A 265 -8.18 -31.25 -11.78
N PRO A 266 -7.07 -30.49 -11.74
CA PRO A 266 -6.48 -30.10 -10.46
C PRO A 266 -7.41 -29.18 -9.68
N PRO A 267 -7.31 -29.15 -8.34
CA PRO A 267 -8.00 -28.14 -7.54
C PRO A 267 -7.60 -26.73 -7.96
N SER A 268 -8.55 -25.79 -7.91
CA SER A 268 -8.31 -24.41 -8.32
C SER A 268 -8.97 -23.38 -7.39
N LEU A 269 -8.43 -22.15 -7.47
CA LEU A 269 -9.00 -20.95 -6.86
C LEU A 269 -9.50 -20.02 -7.97
N SER A 270 -10.79 -19.70 -7.96
CA SER A 270 -11.40 -18.64 -8.76
C SER A 270 -11.55 -17.39 -7.89
N LEU A 271 -10.93 -16.29 -8.31
CA LEU A 271 -11.00 -14.99 -7.64
C LEU A 271 -11.85 -14.03 -8.47
N PHE A 272 -12.90 -13.50 -7.85
CA PHE A 272 -13.74 -12.42 -8.38
C PHE A 272 -13.46 -11.14 -7.58
N THR A 273 -13.14 -10.07 -8.28
CA THR A 273 -12.88 -8.75 -7.69
C THR A 273 -13.23 -7.64 -8.70
N VAL A 274 -12.79 -6.42 -8.45
CA VAL A 274 -13.10 -5.24 -9.24
C VAL A 274 -11.82 -4.47 -9.57
N GLU A 275 -11.82 -3.78 -10.70
CA GLU A 275 -10.81 -2.78 -10.99
C GLU A 275 -10.97 -1.57 -10.06
N PHE A 276 -9.85 -0.99 -9.63
CA PHE A 276 -9.86 0.23 -8.85
C PHE A 276 -8.63 1.07 -9.13
N THR A 277 -8.79 2.40 -9.06
CA THR A 277 -7.68 3.34 -8.97
C THR A 277 -7.92 4.25 -7.78
N LEU A 278 -7.01 4.20 -6.81
CA LEU A 278 -7.02 5.06 -5.64
C LEU A 278 -5.96 6.13 -5.80
N ARG A 279 -6.34 7.37 -5.51
CA ARG A 279 -5.45 8.53 -5.43
C ARG A 279 -5.63 9.15 -4.05
N ALA A 280 -4.54 9.36 -3.34
CA ALA A 280 -4.57 9.94 -2.01
C ALA A 280 -3.42 10.91 -1.79
N GLU A 281 -3.75 12.00 -1.10
CA GLU A 281 -2.81 12.98 -0.59
C GLU A 281 -2.98 13.01 0.94
N HIS A 282 -1.89 12.79 1.66
CA HIS A 282 -1.86 12.77 3.11
C HIS A 282 -1.02 13.91 3.66
N ASP A 283 -1.61 14.72 4.53
CA ASP A 283 -0.89 15.64 5.39
C ASP A 283 -0.43 14.91 6.66
N LEU A 284 0.87 14.64 6.75
CA LEU A 284 1.44 13.92 7.90
C LEU A 284 1.41 14.79 9.16
N LEU A 285 1.29 16.11 9.04
CA LEU A 285 1.13 17.01 10.20
C LEU A 285 -0.30 16.98 10.76
N ALA A 286 -1.30 16.59 9.96
CA ALA A 286 -2.67 16.39 10.44
C ALA A 286 -2.76 15.18 11.41
N SER A 287 -1.92 14.17 11.19
CA SER A 287 -1.75 13.00 12.08
C SER A 287 -0.37 13.00 12.76
N ARG A 288 0.08 14.16 13.23
CA ARG A 288 1.44 14.34 13.79
C ARG A 288 1.84 13.33 14.89
N ASP A 289 0.91 12.88 15.72
CA ASP A 289 1.18 11.91 16.79
C ASP A 289 1.51 10.51 16.23
N LEU A 290 0.88 10.13 15.11
CA LEU A 290 1.17 8.87 14.42
C LEU A 290 2.62 8.84 13.93
N PHE A 291 3.10 9.97 13.40
CA PHE A 291 4.40 10.09 12.74
C PHE A 291 5.51 10.65 13.63
N GLY A 292 5.21 10.99 14.89
CA GLY A 292 6.19 11.57 15.81
C GLY A 292 6.61 12.99 15.44
N LEU A 293 5.66 13.79 14.93
CA LEU A 293 5.89 15.14 14.40
C LEU A 293 5.23 16.23 15.25
N ALA A 294 4.77 15.91 16.46
CA ALA A 294 4.00 16.85 17.28
C ALA A 294 4.85 18.05 17.71
N THR A 295 6.05 17.78 18.23
CA THR A 295 7.03 18.80 18.60
C THR A 295 7.80 19.35 17.39
N ALA A 296 7.78 18.64 16.26
CA ALA A 296 8.47 19.06 15.04
C ALA A 296 7.80 20.22 14.30
N ALA A 297 6.49 20.40 14.45
CA ALA A 297 5.69 21.34 13.66
C ALA A 297 5.96 22.82 14.02
N ARG A 298 5.90 23.72 13.02
CA ARG A 298 6.11 25.18 13.19
C ARG A 298 5.40 25.82 14.37
N ASN A 299 4.15 25.44 14.60
CA ASN A 299 3.28 26.10 15.58
C ASN A 299 3.43 25.52 17.00
N THR A 300 4.45 24.70 17.25
CA THR A 300 4.68 24.09 18.57
C THR A 300 5.69 24.92 19.38
N PRO A 301 5.32 25.42 20.57
CA PRO A 301 6.25 26.15 21.43
C PRO A 301 7.39 25.26 21.93
N GLY A 302 8.61 25.78 21.97
CA GLY A 302 9.75 25.05 22.54
C GLY A 302 11.09 25.39 21.88
N ALA A 303 12.11 24.60 22.21
CA ALA A 303 13.38 24.64 21.52
C ALA A 303 13.22 24.08 20.10
N ALA A 304 14.02 24.60 19.16
CA ALA A 304 13.97 24.13 17.78
C ALA A 304 14.31 22.62 17.69
N PRO A 305 13.48 21.81 17.03
CA PRO A 305 13.57 20.35 17.06
C PRO A 305 14.82 19.76 16.39
N TYR A 306 15.46 20.50 15.46
CA TYR A 306 16.49 19.95 14.57
C TYR A 306 17.90 20.59 14.65
N PRO A 307 18.52 20.69 15.84
CA PRO A 307 19.86 21.29 15.97
C PRO A 307 20.98 20.45 15.34
N GLY A 308 20.73 19.17 15.06
CA GLY A 308 21.63 18.28 14.33
C GLY A 308 21.53 18.43 12.81
N VAL A 309 20.52 19.11 12.30
CA VAL A 309 20.35 19.41 10.86
C VAL A 309 21.02 20.74 10.51
N SER A 310 20.77 21.78 11.29
CA SER A 310 21.32 23.12 11.08
C SER A 310 21.53 23.84 12.40
N ARG A 311 22.42 24.84 12.41
CA ARG A 311 22.50 25.81 13.50
C ARG A 311 21.35 26.81 13.48
N THR A 312 20.80 27.07 12.30
CA THR A 312 19.59 27.86 12.15
C THR A 312 18.42 27.09 12.77
N PRO A 313 17.61 27.69 13.65
CA PRO A 313 16.40 27.06 14.17
C PRO A 313 15.48 26.58 13.03
N LEU A 314 15.25 25.27 12.96
CA LEU A 314 14.40 24.64 11.95
C LEU A 314 13.18 24.00 12.58
N VAL A 315 12.04 24.18 11.92
CA VAL A 315 10.76 23.54 12.24
C VAL A 315 10.18 22.96 10.95
N LEU A 316 9.38 21.90 11.08
CA LEU A 316 8.73 21.27 9.95
C LEU A 316 7.46 22.03 9.58
N ASP A 317 7.39 22.46 8.32
CA ASP A 317 6.28 23.26 7.81
C ASP A 317 5.30 22.46 6.98
N CYS A 318 5.83 21.48 6.26
CA CYS A 318 5.06 20.66 5.36
C CYS A 318 5.63 19.24 5.37
N ALA A 319 4.75 18.26 5.54
CA ALA A 319 5.07 16.85 5.49
C ALA A 319 3.96 16.14 4.72
N ARG A 320 4.24 15.72 3.49
CA ARG A 320 3.23 15.20 2.57
C ARG A 320 3.59 13.82 2.03
N GLN A 321 2.55 13.00 1.85
CA GLN A 321 2.62 11.84 0.97
C GLN A 321 1.58 11.96 -0.12
N THR A 322 2.00 11.76 -1.37
CA THR A 322 1.09 11.56 -2.50
C THR A 322 1.27 10.17 -3.06
N MET A 323 0.16 9.48 -3.32
CA MET A 323 0.18 8.11 -3.79
C MET A 323 -0.95 7.82 -4.77
N THR A 324 -0.62 7.02 -5.79
CA THR A 324 -1.59 6.40 -6.69
C THR A 324 -1.37 4.89 -6.70
N ALA A 325 -2.46 4.13 -6.60
CA ALA A 325 -2.46 2.69 -6.81
C ALA A 325 -3.57 2.31 -7.80
N THR A 326 -3.20 1.53 -8.81
CA THR A 326 -4.11 1.03 -9.83
C THR A 326 -4.07 -0.50 -9.84
N PHE A 327 -5.26 -1.11 -9.81
CA PHE A 327 -5.46 -2.54 -9.92
C PHE A 327 -6.40 -2.80 -11.10
N GLY A 328 -5.93 -3.55 -12.10
CA GLY A 328 -6.65 -3.80 -13.35
C GLY A 328 -6.26 -5.13 -13.99
N ALA A 329 -6.90 -5.46 -15.12
CA ALA A 329 -6.77 -6.76 -15.78
C ALA A 329 -5.33 -7.17 -16.17
N GLU A 330 -4.62 -6.27 -16.85
CA GLU A 330 -3.23 -6.43 -17.33
C GLU A 330 -2.57 -5.05 -17.49
N GLY A 331 -2.40 -4.24 -16.43
CA GLY A 331 -1.88 -2.86 -16.61
C GLY A 331 -2.62 -2.03 -17.69
N PHE A 332 -3.87 -2.43 -18.00
CA PHE A 332 -4.72 -2.15 -19.17
C PHE A 332 -4.25 -2.64 -20.57
N ARG A 333 -4.96 -3.65 -21.11
CA ARG A 333 -5.60 -3.61 -22.44
C ARG A 333 -6.86 -4.47 -22.46
N ALA A 334 -7.98 -3.85 -22.82
CA ALA A 334 -9.29 -4.50 -22.95
C ALA A 334 -9.35 -5.45 -24.15
N ALA A 335 -9.92 -6.64 -23.93
CA ALA A 335 -11.06 -7.21 -24.66
C ALA A 335 -11.13 -8.73 -24.42
N ALA A 336 -12.15 -9.19 -23.70
CA ALA A 336 -12.92 -10.38 -24.05
C ALA A 336 -14.08 -10.54 -23.06
N VAL A 337 -15.29 -10.59 -23.62
CA VAL A 337 -16.51 -11.01 -22.93
C VAL A 337 -16.39 -12.52 -22.70
N ALA A 338 -16.05 -12.93 -21.48
CA ALA A 338 -16.33 -14.29 -21.03
C ALA A 338 -17.81 -14.35 -20.63
N ALA A 339 -18.66 -14.58 -21.63
CA ALA A 339 -19.99 -15.08 -21.38
C ALA A 339 -19.83 -16.41 -20.64
N PHE A 340 -20.37 -16.50 -19.42
CA PHE A 340 -20.68 -17.80 -18.85
C PHE A 340 -21.70 -18.45 -19.78
N ALA A 341 -21.20 -19.24 -20.73
CA ALA A 341 -22.02 -20.17 -21.45
C ALA A 341 -22.55 -21.14 -20.40
N ALA A 342 -23.81 -20.94 -20.03
CA ALA A 342 -24.63 -22.00 -19.47
C ALA A 342 -24.50 -23.17 -20.45
N VAL A 343 -23.68 -24.16 -20.08
CA VAL A 343 -23.65 -25.43 -20.80
C VAL A 343 -25.02 -26.04 -20.56
N TYR A 344 -25.88 -25.87 -21.55
CA TYR A 344 -27.10 -26.62 -21.73
C TYR A 344 -26.71 -28.10 -21.67
N GLN A 345 -27.07 -28.76 -20.57
CA GLN A 345 -26.86 -30.20 -20.40
C GLN A 345 -27.68 -30.93 -21.45
N GLY A 346 -27.02 -31.37 -22.52
CA GLY A 346 -27.35 -32.69 -23.05
C GLY A 346 -27.12 -33.67 -21.91
N ARG A 347 -28.20 -34.32 -21.45
CA ARG A 347 -28.13 -35.42 -20.48
C ARG A 347 -27.22 -36.52 -21.05
N SER A 348 -25.94 -36.52 -20.70
CA SER A 348 -25.20 -37.77 -20.64
C SER A 348 -25.71 -38.52 -19.40
N PRO A 349 -26.16 -39.77 -19.52
CA PRO A 349 -26.69 -40.54 -18.39
C PRO A 349 -25.63 -40.94 -17.36
N GLU A 350 -24.34 -40.77 -17.66
CA GLU A 350 -23.25 -41.10 -16.74
C GLU A 350 -22.81 -39.87 -15.95
N GLU A 351 -22.87 -39.99 -14.62
CA GLU A 351 -22.26 -39.01 -13.71
C GLU A 351 -20.76 -38.92 -14.00
N PRO A 352 -20.18 -37.71 -14.09
CA PRO A 352 -18.76 -37.56 -14.38
C PRO A 352 -17.90 -38.28 -13.33
N PRO A 353 -16.91 -39.10 -13.74
CA PRO A 353 -16.24 -40.04 -12.83
C PRO A 353 -15.23 -39.39 -11.86
N TYR A 354 -14.74 -38.19 -12.17
CA TYR A 354 -13.73 -37.51 -11.37
C TYR A 354 -14.35 -36.44 -10.47
N GLU A 355 -13.72 -36.17 -9.34
CA GLU A 355 -14.10 -35.12 -8.41
C GLU A 355 -12.91 -34.18 -8.20
N THR A 356 -13.16 -32.88 -8.21
CA THR A 356 -12.15 -31.84 -7.94
C THR A 356 -12.70 -30.81 -6.96
N THR A 357 -11.80 -30.18 -6.20
CA THR A 357 -12.16 -29.12 -5.24
C THR A 357 -11.98 -27.76 -5.91
N ARG A 358 -13.02 -26.93 -5.85
CA ARG A 358 -12.98 -25.55 -6.32
C ARG A 358 -13.17 -24.62 -5.12
N VAL A 359 -12.36 -23.56 -5.08
CA VAL A 359 -12.49 -22.50 -4.08
C VAL A 359 -12.84 -21.21 -4.82
N MET A 360 -13.90 -20.55 -4.38
CA MET A 360 -14.37 -19.29 -4.95
C MET A 360 -14.21 -18.19 -3.90
N ALA A 361 -13.43 -17.17 -4.23
CA ALA A 361 -13.25 -15.97 -3.42
C ALA A 361 -13.87 -14.77 -4.13
N CYS A 362 -14.83 -14.09 -3.50
CA CYS A 362 -15.55 -12.95 -4.06
C CYS A 362 -15.33 -11.71 -3.21
N PHE A 363 -14.75 -10.68 -3.84
CA PHE A 363 -14.50 -9.35 -3.27
C PHE A 363 -15.50 -8.36 -3.87
N ASP A 364 -16.72 -8.41 -3.34
CA ASP A 364 -17.92 -7.74 -3.86
C ASP A 364 -18.41 -6.58 -2.98
N ARG A 365 -17.63 -6.18 -1.98
CA ARG A 365 -17.93 -5.13 -1.00
C ARG A 365 -16.62 -4.54 -0.48
N PRO A 366 -16.64 -3.45 0.30
CA PRO A 366 -15.41 -2.80 0.74
C PRO A 366 -14.39 -3.75 1.34
N PHE A 367 -13.14 -3.63 0.87
CA PHE A 367 -12.06 -4.56 1.20
C PHE A 367 -10.71 -3.83 1.29
N GLY A 368 -9.77 -4.44 2.00
CA GLY A 368 -8.41 -3.93 2.12
C GLY A 368 -7.46 -4.59 1.12
N PHE A 369 -6.37 -3.92 0.78
CA PHE A 369 -5.25 -4.56 0.10
C PHE A 369 -3.92 -4.15 0.71
N LEU A 370 -2.94 -5.04 0.63
CA LEU A 370 -1.54 -4.74 0.90
C LEU A 370 -0.72 -5.09 -0.33
N THR A 371 0.16 -4.20 -0.75
CA THR A 371 1.21 -4.57 -1.69
C THR A 371 2.47 -4.92 -0.92
N VAL A 372 3.03 -6.09 -1.20
CA VAL A 372 4.09 -6.70 -0.41
C VAL A 372 5.26 -7.07 -1.31
N HIS A 373 6.46 -6.64 -0.94
CA HIS A 373 7.68 -7.19 -1.54
C HIS A 373 7.90 -8.60 -0.99
N ARG A 374 7.77 -9.61 -1.85
CA ARG A 374 7.68 -11.02 -1.50
C ARG A 374 8.87 -11.52 -0.69
N GLU A 375 10.08 -11.12 -1.05
CA GLU A 375 11.31 -11.61 -0.40
C GLU A 375 11.46 -11.09 1.03
N SER A 376 11.16 -9.81 1.26
CA SER A 376 11.36 -9.17 2.57
C SER A 376 10.12 -9.15 3.45
N GLY A 377 8.93 -9.36 2.88
CA GLY A 377 7.65 -9.16 3.56
C GLY A 377 7.34 -7.69 3.85
N LEU A 378 8.04 -6.75 3.21
CA LEU A 378 7.82 -5.32 3.36
C LEU A 378 6.50 -4.92 2.72
N VAL A 379 5.63 -4.24 3.47
CA VAL A 379 4.43 -3.61 2.92
C VAL A 379 4.81 -2.31 2.24
N LEU A 380 4.79 -2.31 0.90
CA LEU A 380 5.08 -1.16 0.06
C LEU A 380 3.91 -0.18 0.05
N ALA A 381 2.68 -0.70 0.07
CA ALA A 381 1.45 0.07 0.05
C ALA A 381 0.36 -0.65 0.83
N ALA A 382 -0.53 0.11 1.45
CA ALA A 382 -1.77 -0.40 2.03
C ALA A 382 -2.93 0.51 1.60
N GLY A 383 -4.12 -0.05 1.46
CA GLY A 383 -5.28 0.76 1.10
C GLY A 383 -6.61 0.08 1.34
N TRP A 384 -7.64 0.89 1.30
CA TRP A 384 -9.03 0.48 1.46
C TRP A 384 -9.79 0.85 0.19
N VAL A 385 -10.54 -0.10 -0.35
CA VAL A 385 -11.38 0.08 -1.55
C VAL A 385 -12.83 0.08 -1.10
N ASP A 386 -13.55 1.18 -1.34
CA ASP A 386 -14.98 1.31 -1.05
C ASP A 386 -15.81 1.81 -2.25
N ASP A 387 -15.17 2.47 -3.22
CA ASP A 387 -15.75 2.88 -4.50
C ASP A 387 -14.85 2.46 -5.68
N PRO A 388 -15.13 1.32 -6.34
CA PRO A 388 -14.32 0.81 -7.44
C PRO A 388 -14.69 1.44 -8.79
N THR A 389 -13.84 1.23 -9.80
CA THR A 389 -13.97 1.81 -11.13
C THR A 389 -15.32 1.44 -11.77
N PRO A 390 -16.11 2.44 -12.24
CA PRO A 390 -17.30 2.18 -13.03
C PRO A 390 -16.98 1.44 -14.33
N PHE A 391 -17.88 0.56 -14.76
CA PHE A 391 -17.83 -0.04 -16.09
C PHE A 391 -18.03 1.07 -17.15
N PRO A 392 -17.23 1.12 -18.23
CA PRO A 392 -17.46 2.09 -19.30
C PRO A 392 -18.88 1.91 -19.86
N ALA A 393 -19.74 2.92 -19.74
CA ALA A 393 -20.97 2.93 -20.51
C ALA A 393 -20.55 3.05 -21.97
N ASP A 394 -20.92 2.08 -22.83
CA ASP A 394 -20.75 2.24 -24.26
C ASP A 394 -21.37 3.59 -24.65
N GLU A 395 -20.57 4.49 -25.22
CA GLU A 395 -21.10 5.63 -25.99
C GLU A 395 -21.83 5.03 -27.19
N ALA A 396 -23.11 4.71 -26.99
CA ALA A 396 -24.01 4.31 -28.05
C ALA A 396 -24.05 5.47 -29.06
N SER A 397 -23.39 5.23 -30.20
CA SER A 397 -23.37 6.12 -31.37
C SER A 397 -24.75 6.25 -32.00
#